data_AF-A0A3B9GKC5-F1
#
_entry.id   AF-A0A3B9GKC5-F1
#
_cell.length_a   1.000
_cell.length_b   1.000
_cell.length_c   1.000
_cell.angle_alpha   90.00
_cell.angle_beta   90.00
_cell.angle_gamma   90.00
#
_symmetry.space_group_name_H-M   'P 1'
#
loop_
_entity.id
_entity.type
_entity.pdbx_description
1 polymer ?
#
loop_
_entity_poly.entity_id
_entity_poly.type
_entity_poly.pdbx_seq_one_letter_code
_entity_poly.pdbx_strand_id
1 'polypeptide(L)'
;HRIEGIGDKHIPWIHNMRETDMAIGVDDELPIRLIRLFNEPAGHKLLAENGVSASDIAKLPLMGISGVGNLLGAIKMAKYYEMDDTDIVFTMFTDSMDMYASRISEMDAERGMYDQRQADRDYDRLMGTSVDHVLELSQVDKRRVHQLKYFLWIEQLGKSVDELRAQWDDHRTYWGSLRGQAAELDVMIKDFNAEVLR
;
A
#
# COMPACT_ATOMS: atom_id res chain seq x y z
N HIS A 1 13.05 4.51 0.72
CA HIS A 1 11.91 3.62 0.48
C HIS A 1 12.11 2.34 1.27
N ARG A 2 11.43 2.25 2.41
CA ARG A 2 11.51 1.15 3.38
C ARG A 2 10.19 0.41 3.54
N ILE A 3 9.16 0.77 2.78
CA ILE A 3 7.87 0.07 2.83
C ILE A 3 7.97 -1.16 1.92
N GLU A 4 8.18 -2.33 2.52
CA GLU A 4 8.25 -3.58 1.78
C GLU A 4 6.94 -3.88 1.05
N GLY A 5 7.05 -4.39 -0.18
CA GLY A 5 5.91 -4.76 -1.02
C GLY A 5 5.37 -3.67 -1.95
N ILE A 6 5.82 -2.42 -1.83
CA ILE A 6 5.43 -1.32 -2.74
C ILE A 6 6.63 -0.46 -3.13
N GLY A 7 6.43 0.52 -4.02
CA GLY A 7 7.42 1.58 -4.29
C GLY A 7 8.54 1.22 -5.25
N ASP A 8 8.23 0.48 -6.31
CA ASP A 8 9.17 -0.08 -7.29
C ASP A 8 9.98 0.93 -8.14
N LYS A 9 10.02 2.21 -7.78
CA LYS A 9 10.74 3.30 -8.48
C LYS A 9 10.38 3.47 -9.97
N HIS A 10 9.34 2.79 -10.45
CA HIS A 10 8.79 2.89 -11.80
C HIS A 10 7.29 2.60 -11.79
N ILE A 11 6.61 2.88 -12.90
CA ILE A 11 5.19 2.51 -13.07
C ILE A 11 5.11 1.09 -13.64
N PRO A 12 4.53 0.12 -12.92
CA PRO A 12 4.42 -1.26 -13.41
C PRO A 12 3.67 -1.35 -14.73
N TRP A 13 4.09 -2.25 -15.63
CA TRP A 13 3.47 -2.39 -16.96
C TRP A 13 1.97 -2.64 -16.88
N ILE A 14 1.55 -3.48 -15.91
CA ILE A 14 0.17 -3.89 -15.69
C ILE A 14 -0.68 -2.86 -14.93
N HIS A 15 -0.10 -1.74 -14.48
CA HIS A 15 -0.85 -0.74 -13.72
C HIS A 15 -1.78 0.07 -14.63
N ASN A 16 -3.10 -0.11 -14.51
CA ASN A 16 -4.08 0.63 -15.30
C ASN A 16 -4.30 2.05 -14.74
N MET A 17 -3.53 3.03 -15.22
CA MET A 17 -3.60 4.42 -14.75
C MET A 17 -4.95 5.10 -14.99
N ARG A 18 -5.83 4.57 -15.86
CA ARG A 18 -7.17 5.14 -16.07
C ARG A 18 -8.08 4.95 -14.86
N GLU A 19 -7.87 3.87 -14.10
CA GLU A 19 -8.64 3.53 -12.89
C GLU A 19 -7.95 4.07 -11.60
N THR A 20 -6.92 4.91 -11.74
CA THR A 20 -6.23 5.52 -10.59
C THR A 20 -6.60 6.99 -10.49
N ASP A 21 -7.39 7.35 -9.48
CA ASP A 21 -7.87 8.73 -9.27
C ASP A 21 -6.93 9.58 -8.43
N MET A 22 -6.06 8.97 -7.63
CA MET A 22 -5.15 9.69 -6.75
C MET A 22 -3.78 9.01 -6.67
N ALA A 23 -2.75 9.81 -6.40
CA ALA A 23 -1.45 9.37 -5.93
C ALA A 23 -1.16 10.04 -4.59
N ILE A 24 -0.82 9.23 -3.59
CA ILE A 24 -0.56 9.69 -2.22
C ILE A 24 0.86 9.33 -1.82
N GLY A 25 1.66 10.36 -1.53
CA GLY A 25 2.97 10.20 -0.91
C GLY A 25 2.84 9.95 0.59
N VAL A 26 3.54 8.92 1.09
CA VAL A 26 3.67 8.60 2.51
C VAL A 26 5.15 8.57 2.86
N ASP A 27 5.54 9.29 3.91
CA ASP A 27 6.89 9.18 4.49
C ASP A 27 7.07 7.76 5.02
N ASP A 28 8.07 7.05 4.51
CA ASP A 28 8.33 5.66 4.87
C ASP A 28 8.71 5.48 6.35
N GLU A 29 9.11 6.55 7.04
CA GLU A 29 9.34 6.52 8.49
C GLU A 29 8.04 6.33 9.29
N LEU A 30 6.90 6.82 8.80
CA LEU A 30 5.63 6.72 9.54
C LEU A 30 5.17 5.26 9.66
N PRO A 31 5.06 4.45 8.57
CA PRO A 31 4.75 3.04 8.70
C PRO A 31 5.73 2.29 9.61
N ILE A 32 7.03 2.54 9.45
CA ILE A 32 8.08 1.89 10.24
C ILE A 32 7.97 2.21 11.74
N ARG A 33 7.50 3.40 12.12
CA ARG A 33 7.25 3.73 13.53
C ARG A 33 5.95 3.08 14.03
N LEU A 34 4.90 3.22 13.24
CA LEU A 34 3.55 2.81 13.62
C LEU A 34 3.39 1.29 13.73
N ILE A 35 4.22 0.48 13.07
CA ILE A 35 4.23 -0.98 13.35
C ILE A 35 4.51 -1.26 14.83
N ARG A 36 5.36 -0.48 15.51
CA ARG A 36 5.61 -0.66 16.95
C ARG A 36 4.41 -0.20 17.78
N LEU A 37 3.82 0.93 17.44
CA LEU A 37 2.56 1.41 18.05
C LEU A 37 1.45 0.35 17.99
N PHE A 38 1.37 -0.36 16.87
CA PHE A 38 0.32 -1.34 16.60
C PHE A 38 0.61 -2.75 17.12
N ASN A 39 1.84 -3.06 17.54
CA ASN A 39 2.23 -4.42 17.90
C ASN A 39 2.90 -4.56 19.28
N GLU A 40 3.34 -3.46 19.89
CA GLU A 40 4.00 -3.50 21.19
C GLU A 40 3.09 -3.10 22.35
N PRO A 41 3.33 -3.64 23.57
CA PRO A 41 2.42 -3.45 24.71
C PRO A 41 2.15 -2.00 25.08
N ALA A 42 3.17 -1.12 25.01
CA ALA A 42 3.01 0.30 25.30
C ALA A 42 2.07 1.00 24.30
N GLY A 43 2.13 0.59 23.02
CA GLY A 43 1.25 1.11 21.99
C GLY A 43 -0.19 0.64 22.16
N HIS A 44 -0.39 -0.66 22.41
CA HIS A 44 -1.73 -1.21 22.71
C HIS A 44 -2.38 -0.54 23.90
N LYS A 45 -1.62 -0.32 24.98
CA LYS A 45 -2.08 0.40 26.16
C LYS A 45 -2.55 1.82 25.80
N LEU A 46 -1.73 2.57 25.08
CA LEU A 46 -2.07 3.94 24.67
C LEU A 46 -3.30 3.98 23.76
N LEU A 47 -3.43 3.06 22.81
CA LEU A 47 -4.61 2.98 21.92
C LEU A 47 -5.88 2.68 22.71
N ALA A 48 -5.81 1.80 23.70
CA ALA A 48 -6.94 1.50 24.60
C ALA A 48 -7.34 2.73 25.44
N GLU A 49 -6.36 3.48 25.97
CA GLU A 49 -6.59 4.73 26.69
C GLU A 49 -7.26 5.81 25.81
N ASN A 50 -7.03 5.76 24.49
CA ASN A 50 -7.65 6.64 23.50
C ASN A 50 -8.94 6.05 22.88
N GLY A 51 -9.52 5.01 23.47
CA GLY A 51 -10.85 4.50 23.12
C GLY A 51 -10.90 3.49 21.97
N VAL A 52 -9.75 3.00 21.48
CA VAL A 52 -9.73 1.89 20.53
C VAL A 52 -10.16 0.60 21.23
N SER A 53 -11.08 -0.15 20.64
CA SER A 53 -11.62 -1.36 21.25
C SER A 53 -10.55 -2.45 21.38
N ALA A 54 -10.64 -3.27 22.43
CA ALA A 54 -9.75 -4.42 22.59
C ALA A 54 -9.83 -5.40 21.40
N SER A 55 -11.00 -5.53 20.78
CA SER A 55 -11.18 -6.37 19.59
C SER A 55 -10.46 -5.85 18.36
N ASP A 56 -10.31 -4.53 18.21
CA ASP A 56 -9.58 -3.95 17.09
C ASP A 56 -8.08 -3.97 17.35
N ILE A 57 -7.65 -3.68 18.58
CA ILE A 57 -6.25 -3.80 19.00
C ILE A 57 -5.73 -5.24 18.75
N ALA A 58 -6.53 -6.25 19.07
CA ALA A 58 -6.16 -7.66 18.84
C ALA A 58 -5.97 -8.02 17.35
N LYS A 59 -6.52 -7.22 16.42
CA LYS A 59 -6.38 -7.43 14.97
C LYS A 59 -5.23 -6.63 14.35
N LEU A 60 -4.66 -5.66 15.06
CA LEU A 60 -3.56 -4.84 14.55
C LEU A 60 -2.35 -5.66 14.05
N PRO A 61 -1.99 -6.82 14.63
CA PRO A 61 -0.93 -7.67 14.07
C PRO A 61 -1.19 -8.22 12.66
N LEU A 62 -2.45 -8.21 12.20
CA LEU A 62 -2.80 -8.56 10.82
C LEU A 62 -2.36 -7.49 9.80
N MET A 63 -1.81 -6.35 10.26
CA MET A 63 -1.39 -5.24 9.42
C MET A 63 0.13 -5.11 9.40
N GLY A 64 0.76 -5.59 8.33
CA GLY A 64 2.18 -5.39 8.05
C GLY A 64 2.53 -3.96 7.61
N ILE A 65 3.79 -3.75 7.23
CA ILE A 65 4.37 -2.41 7.01
C ILE A 65 3.66 -1.66 5.86
N SER A 66 3.42 -2.31 4.72
CA SER A 66 2.66 -1.71 3.60
C SER A 66 1.18 -1.54 3.92
N GLY A 67 0.61 -2.41 4.76
CA GLY A 67 -0.75 -2.23 5.29
C GLY A 67 -0.89 -0.94 6.10
N VAL A 68 0.11 -0.62 6.93
CA VAL A 68 0.16 0.67 7.64
C VAL A 68 0.33 1.85 6.67
N GLY A 69 1.13 1.68 5.61
CA GLY A 69 1.22 2.65 4.52
C GLY A 69 -0.14 2.93 3.86
N ASN A 70 -0.91 1.87 3.58
CA ASN A 70 -2.25 1.98 3.01
C ASN A 70 -3.26 2.62 3.98
N LEU A 71 -3.14 2.36 5.30
CA LEU A 71 -3.94 3.05 6.32
C LEU A 71 -3.65 4.55 6.33
N LEU A 72 -2.38 4.95 6.30
CA LEU A 72 -2.00 6.38 6.23
C LEU A 72 -2.49 7.02 4.93
N GLY A 73 -2.43 6.31 3.81
CA GLY A 73 -3.01 6.73 2.54
C GLY A 73 -4.53 6.95 2.64
N ALA A 74 -5.24 6.02 3.28
CA ALA A 74 -6.68 6.12 3.54
C ALA A 74 -7.03 7.32 4.44
N ILE A 75 -6.26 7.55 5.52
CA ILE A 75 -6.44 8.72 6.40
C ILE A 75 -6.23 10.02 5.63
N LYS A 76 -5.18 10.09 4.80
CA LYS A 76 -4.90 11.24 3.93
C LYS A 76 -6.02 11.48 2.92
N MET A 77 -6.51 10.42 2.27
CA MET A 77 -7.65 10.50 1.34
C MET A 77 -8.89 11.02 2.05
N ALA A 78 -9.24 10.45 3.21
CA ALA A 78 -10.42 10.84 3.96
C ALA A 78 -10.38 12.31 4.39
N LYS A 79 -9.21 12.77 4.87
CA LYS A 79 -9.00 14.20 5.18
C LYS A 79 -9.06 15.08 3.93
N TYR A 80 -8.50 14.63 2.80
CA TYR A 80 -8.47 15.40 1.55
C TYR A 80 -9.87 15.60 0.97
N TYR A 81 -10.71 14.57 1.01
CA TYR A 81 -12.11 14.65 0.55
C TYR A 81 -13.09 15.13 1.62
N GLU A 82 -12.60 15.54 2.79
CA GLU A 82 -13.43 16.03 3.91
C GLU A 82 -14.52 15.03 4.32
N MET A 83 -14.18 13.73 4.29
CA MET A 83 -15.11 12.63 4.60
C MET A 83 -15.57 12.67 6.06
N ASP A 84 -16.80 12.21 6.31
CA ASP A 84 -17.41 12.15 7.64
C ASP A 84 -17.73 10.72 8.11
N ASP A 85 -18.54 10.60 9.16
CA ASP A 85 -18.91 9.32 9.77
C ASP A 85 -19.89 8.48 8.94
N THR A 86 -20.42 9.03 7.85
CA THR A 86 -21.29 8.33 6.90
C THR A 86 -20.53 7.75 5.71
N ASP A 87 -19.29 8.19 5.49
CA ASP A 87 -18.46 7.72 4.40
C ASP A 87 -17.70 6.43 4.74
N ILE A 88 -17.42 5.62 3.72
CA ILE A 88 -16.74 4.33 3.88
C ILE A 88 -15.47 4.32 3.02
N VAL A 89 -14.33 4.11 3.67
CA VAL A 89 -13.06 3.82 3.00
C VAL A 89 -12.76 2.33 3.08
N PHE A 90 -12.57 1.71 1.93
CA PHE A 90 -12.04 0.35 1.84
C PHE A 90 -10.56 0.40 1.51
N THR A 91 -9.74 -0.32 2.27
CA THR A 91 -8.29 -0.39 2.08
C THR A 91 -7.78 -1.82 2.28
N MET A 92 -6.59 -2.10 1.78
CA MET A 92 -6.01 -3.45 1.79
C MET A 92 -4.83 -3.52 2.76
N PHE A 93 -4.85 -4.52 3.64
CA PHE A 93 -3.67 -4.94 4.40
C PHE A 93 -3.14 -6.21 3.76
N THR A 94 -2.00 -6.09 3.09
CA THR A 94 -1.48 -7.10 2.15
C THR A 94 -0.88 -8.31 2.85
N ASP A 95 -0.29 -8.10 4.03
CA ASP A 95 0.36 -9.12 4.85
C ASP A 95 0.24 -8.76 6.34
N SER A 96 0.58 -9.73 7.21
CA SER A 96 0.63 -9.54 8.66
C SER A 96 2.04 -9.21 9.15
N MET A 97 2.14 -8.74 10.39
CA MET A 97 3.41 -8.51 11.07
C MET A 97 4.20 -9.78 11.36
N ASP A 98 3.62 -10.95 11.21
CA ASP A 98 4.33 -12.23 11.35
C ASP A 98 5.49 -12.34 10.34
N MET A 99 5.36 -11.68 9.19
CA MET A 99 6.40 -11.63 8.15
C MET A 99 7.55 -10.67 8.50
N TYR A 100 7.39 -9.83 9.53
CA TYR A 100 8.30 -8.72 9.84
C TYR A 100 8.85 -8.77 11.29
N ALA A 101 8.80 -9.93 11.95
CA ALA A 101 9.28 -10.06 13.33
C ALA A 101 10.74 -9.60 13.52
N SER A 102 11.62 -9.86 12.55
CA SER A 102 13.02 -9.40 12.59
C SER A 102 13.14 -7.88 12.59
N ARG A 103 12.21 -7.17 11.93
CA ARG A 103 12.22 -5.71 11.85
C ARG A 103 12.08 -5.06 13.23
N ILE A 104 11.26 -5.65 14.11
CA ILE A 104 11.10 -5.16 15.49
C ILE A 104 12.40 -5.31 16.27
N SER A 105 13.07 -6.46 16.18
CA SER A 105 14.35 -6.68 16.86
C SER A 105 15.47 -5.76 16.34
N GLU A 106 15.50 -5.49 15.03
CA GLU A 106 16.41 -4.50 14.44
C GLU A 106 16.13 -3.09 14.98
N MET A 107 14.86 -2.71 15.06
CA MET A 107 14.47 -1.41 15.63
C MET A 107 14.78 -1.29 17.12
N ASP A 108 14.65 -2.36 17.91
CA ASP A 108 15.08 -2.39 19.31
C ASP A 108 16.59 -2.13 19.42
N ALA A 109 17.40 -2.76 18.58
CA ALA A 109 18.85 -2.57 18.57
C ALA A 109 19.25 -1.16 18.14
N GLU A 110 18.57 -0.59 17.15
CA GLU A 110 18.89 0.74 16.60
C GLU A 110 18.34 1.90 17.44
N ARG A 111 17.14 1.75 17.99
CA ARG A 111 16.33 2.84 18.56
C ARG A 111 16.02 2.64 20.05
N GLY A 112 16.35 1.48 20.59
CA GLY A 112 16.00 1.08 21.94
C GLY A 112 14.58 0.54 22.05
N MET A 113 14.29 -0.02 23.23
CA MET A 113 12.99 -0.61 23.55
C MET A 113 11.83 0.38 23.39
N TYR A 114 10.66 -0.12 22.99
CA TYR A 114 9.47 0.69 22.83
C TYR A 114 8.79 0.94 24.17
N ASP A 115 8.93 2.16 24.66
CA ASP A 115 8.33 2.59 25.91
C ASP A 115 7.10 3.48 25.67
N GLN A 116 6.44 3.87 26.77
CA GLN A 116 5.28 4.77 26.73
C GLN A 116 5.61 6.09 26.01
N ARG A 117 6.81 6.65 26.21
CA ARG A 117 7.21 7.91 25.61
C ARG A 117 7.33 7.80 24.09
N GLN A 118 7.79 6.66 23.58
CA GLN A 118 7.79 6.39 22.14
C GLN A 118 6.37 6.22 21.61
N ALA A 119 5.53 5.47 22.31
CA ALA A 119 4.12 5.32 21.97
C ALA A 119 3.39 6.67 21.86
N ASP A 120 3.56 7.56 22.83
CA ASP A 120 2.93 8.89 22.84
C ASP A 120 3.37 9.72 21.62
N ARG A 121 4.66 9.67 21.27
CA ARG A 121 5.22 10.39 20.12
C ARG A 121 4.73 9.85 18.79
N ASP A 122 4.57 8.53 18.68
CA ASP A 122 4.12 7.89 17.45
C ASP A 122 2.61 8.04 17.26
N TYR A 123 1.85 8.04 18.35
CA TYR A 123 0.43 8.39 18.33
C TYR A 123 0.20 9.84 17.92
N ASP A 124 0.96 10.80 18.48
CA ASP A 124 0.89 12.21 18.05
C ASP A 124 1.19 12.37 16.55
N ARG A 125 2.15 11.61 16.02
CA ARG A 125 2.44 11.58 14.58
C ARG A 125 1.29 11.01 13.75
N LEU A 126 0.64 9.94 14.20
CA LEU A 126 -0.55 9.38 13.55
C LEU A 126 -1.68 10.41 13.50
N MET A 127 -2.01 11.02 14.64
CA MET A 127 -3.06 12.03 14.74
C MET A 127 -2.75 13.27 13.88
N GLY A 128 -1.48 13.67 13.83
CA GLY A 128 -0.94 14.76 13.03
C GLY A 128 -0.81 14.48 11.53
N THR A 129 -1.27 13.33 11.02
CA THR A 129 -1.20 13.01 9.58
C THR A 129 -1.87 14.11 8.75
N SER A 130 -1.10 14.83 7.94
CA SER A 130 -1.57 15.94 7.11
C SER A 130 -1.92 15.49 5.69
N VAL A 131 -2.49 16.38 4.87
CA VAL A 131 -2.78 16.11 3.44
C VAL A 131 -1.65 16.52 2.49
N ASP A 132 -0.43 16.63 3.01
CA ASP A 132 0.78 16.82 2.21
C ASP A 132 1.00 15.65 1.24
N HIS A 133 1.60 15.96 0.09
CA HIS A 133 1.92 15.00 -0.96
C HIS A 133 0.72 14.19 -1.48
N VAL A 134 -0.50 14.75 -1.40
CA VAL A 134 -1.70 14.21 -2.03
C VAL A 134 -1.89 14.86 -3.39
N LEU A 135 -2.04 14.04 -4.44
CA LEU A 135 -2.34 14.48 -5.80
C LEU A 135 -3.59 13.76 -6.30
N GLU A 136 -4.69 14.51 -6.41
CA GLU A 136 -5.84 14.08 -7.21
C GLU A 136 -5.49 14.19 -8.71
N LEU A 137 -5.75 13.12 -9.46
CA LEU A 137 -5.30 12.98 -10.84
C LEU A 137 -6.43 13.34 -11.82
N SER A 138 -6.24 14.44 -12.53
CA SER A 138 -7.06 14.73 -13.71
C SER A 138 -6.83 13.67 -14.81
N GLN A 139 -7.70 13.65 -15.83
CA GLN A 139 -7.47 12.81 -17.01
C GLN A 139 -6.12 13.08 -17.69
N VAL A 140 -5.62 14.31 -17.63
CA VAL A 140 -4.31 14.69 -18.18
C VAL A 140 -3.19 14.13 -17.30
N ASP A 141 -3.34 14.18 -15.97
CA ASP A 141 -2.35 13.63 -15.04
C ASP A 141 -2.24 12.12 -15.16
N LYS A 142 -3.38 11.41 -15.21
CA LYS A 142 -3.41 9.96 -15.45
C LYS A 142 -2.65 9.58 -16.72
N ARG A 143 -2.87 10.34 -17.81
CA ARG A 143 -2.14 10.12 -19.08
C ARG A 143 -0.66 10.42 -18.93
N ARG A 144 -0.29 11.52 -18.27
CA ARG A 144 1.11 11.89 -18.04
C ARG A 144 1.86 10.80 -17.28
N VAL A 145 1.28 10.27 -16.21
CA VAL A 145 1.88 9.17 -15.42
C VAL A 145 1.93 7.88 -16.22
N HIS A 146 0.88 7.54 -16.98
CA HIS A 146 0.88 6.38 -17.89
C HIS A 146 2.06 6.39 -18.85
N GLN A 147 2.37 7.54 -19.43
CA GLN A 147 3.48 7.67 -20.39
C GLN A 147 4.86 7.47 -19.75
N LEU A 148 5.00 7.55 -18.41
CA LEU A 148 6.27 7.24 -17.73
C LEU A 148 6.69 5.78 -17.91
N LYS A 149 5.75 4.88 -18.25
CA LYS A 149 6.06 3.49 -18.62
C LYS A 149 7.02 3.42 -19.81
N TYR A 150 7.03 4.43 -20.69
CA TYR A 150 7.84 4.45 -21.91
C TYR A 150 9.34 4.22 -21.62
N PHE A 151 9.91 4.99 -20.69
CA PHE A 151 11.36 4.98 -20.45
C PHE A 151 11.91 3.64 -19.97
N LEU A 152 11.15 2.92 -19.14
CA LEU A 152 11.58 1.60 -18.68
C LEU A 152 11.15 0.52 -19.66
N TRP A 153 9.85 0.43 -19.93
CA TRP A 153 9.30 -0.74 -20.61
C TRP A 153 9.61 -0.75 -22.09
N ILE A 154 9.61 0.41 -22.75
CA ILE A 154 9.87 0.51 -24.18
C ILE A 154 11.37 0.61 -24.44
N GLU A 155 12.03 1.63 -23.89
CA GLU A 155 13.44 1.89 -24.23
C GLU A 155 14.40 0.85 -23.66
N GLN A 156 14.16 0.37 -22.43
CA GLN A 156 15.10 -0.53 -21.75
C GLN A 156 14.69 -2.00 -21.87
N LEU A 157 13.39 -2.31 -21.82
CA LEU A 157 12.88 -3.68 -21.79
C LEU A 157 12.25 -4.14 -23.12
N GLY A 158 12.22 -3.29 -24.15
CA GLY A 158 11.83 -3.67 -25.51
C GLY A 158 10.35 -3.99 -25.72
N LYS A 159 9.45 -3.54 -24.84
CA LYS A 159 8.00 -3.60 -25.08
C LYS A 159 7.60 -2.74 -26.27
N SER A 160 6.45 -3.04 -26.88
CA SER A 160 5.94 -2.28 -28.03
C SER A 160 5.30 -0.96 -27.60
N VAL A 161 5.66 0.13 -28.28
CA VAL A 161 5.01 1.43 -28.08
C VAL A 161 3.53 1.38 -28.48
N ASP A 162 3.18 0.52 -29.43
CA ASP A 162 1.79 0.33 -29.85
C ASP A 162 0.97 -0.37 -28.76
N GLU A 163 1.60 -1.27 -27.98
CA GLU A 163 0.97 -1.88 -26.81
C GLU A 163 0.74 -0.83 -25.70
N LEU A 164 1.71 0.07 -25.45
CA LEU A 164 1.54 1.17 -24.51
C LEU A 164 0.39 2.11 -24.90
N ARG A 165 0.22 2.35 -26.21
CA ARG A 165 -0.92 3.12 -26.76
C ARG A 165 -2.22 2.35 -26.59
N ALA A 166 -2.25 1.06 -26.89
CA ALA A 166 -3.43 0.21 -26.75
C ALA A 166 -3.95 0.16 -25.30
N GLN A 167 -3.06 0.13 -24.29
CA GLN A 167 -3.45 0.27 -22.88
C GLN A 167 -4.29 1.51 -22.58
N TRP A 168 -4.10 2.59 -23.35
CA TRP A 168 -4.77 3.87 -23.16
C TRP A 168 -5.96 4.07 -24.11
N ASP A 169 -5.75 3.87 -25.40
CA ASP A 169 -6.73 4.16 -26.46
C ASP A 169 -7.77 3.04 -26.59
N ASP A 170 -7.33 1.78 -26.52
CA ASP A 170 -8.17 0.56 -26.56
C ASP A 170 -8.31 -0.10 -25.16
N HIS A 171 -8.29 0.72 -24.11
CA HIS A 171 -8.24 0.25 -22.73
C HIS A 171 -9.32 -0.78 -22.37
N ARG A 172 -10.54 -0.66 -22.91
CA ARG A 172 -11.64 -1.60 -22.60
C ARG A 172 -11.33 -3.01 -23.08
N THR A 173 -10.87 -3.15 -24.33
CA THR A 173 -10.53 -4.45 -24.91
C THR A 173 -9.22 -4.96 -24.33
N TYR A 174 -8.21 -4.09 -24.24
CA TYR A 174 -6.88 -4.46 -23.72
C TYR A 174 -6.98 -5.03 -22.30
N TRP A 175 -7.56 -4.28 -21.35
CA TRP A 175 -7.67 -4.74 -19.96
C TRP A 175 -8.77 -5.79 -19.78
N GLY A 176 -9.86 -5.71 -20.54
CA GLY A 176 -10.94 -6.70 -20.50
C GLY A 176 -10.49 -8.09 -20.93
N SER A 177 -9.70 -8.18 -22.01
CA SER A 177 -9.15 -9.45 -22.49
C SER A 177 -8.14 -10.07 -21.51
N LEU A 178 -7.34 -9.25 -20.82
CA LEU A 178 -6.42 -9.72 -19.77
C LEU A 178 -7.18 -10.32 -18.59
N ARG A 179 -8.24 -9.65 -18.12
CA ARG A 179 -9.11 -10.17 -17.03
C ARG A 179 -9.81 -11.47 -17.43
N GLY A 180 -10.14 -11.63 -18.70
CA GLY A 180 -10.74 -12.86 -19.24
C GLY A 180 -9.86 -14.11 -19.13
N GLN A 181 -8.54 -13.96 -18.99
CA GLN A 181 -7.60 -15.07 -18.89
C GLN A 181 -7.52 -15.70 -17.49
N ALA A 182 -8.19 -15.12 -16.48
CA ALA A 182 -8.07 -15.56 -15.08
C ALA A 182 -8.40 -17.06 -14.90
N ALA A 183 -9.46 -17.55 -15.54
CA ALA A 183 -9.86 -18.96 -15.43
C ALA A 183 -8.84 -19.93 -16.06
N GLU A 184 -8.19 -19.53 -17.17
CA GLU A 184 -7.15 -20.34 -17.81
C GLU A 184 -5.88 -20.36 -16.97
N LEU A 185 -5.50 -19.21 -16.40
CA LEU A 185 -4.37 -19.12 -15.47
C LEU A 185 -4.61 -19.99 -14.23
N ASP A 186 -5.82 -20.02 -13.68
CA ASP A 186 -6.17 -20.90 -12.55
C ASP A 186 -5.96 -22.39 -12.87
N VAL A 187 -6.25 -22.81 -14.11
CA VAL A 187 -5.98 -24.18 -14.56
C VAL A 187 -4.47 -24.41 -14.63
N MET A 188 -3.73 -23.50 -15.27
CA MET A 188 -2.27 -23.62 -15.39
C MET A 188 -1.57 -23.66 -14.02
N ILE A 189 -2.04 -22.88 -13.05
CA ILE A 189 -1.51 -22.87 -11.68
C ILE A 189 -1.76 -24.23 -11.00
N LYS A 190 -2.96 -24.81 -11.16
CA LYS A 190 -3.28 -26.14 -10.60
C LYS A 190 -2.40 -27.22 -11.21
N ASP A 191 -2.21 -27.20 -12.53
CA ASP A 191 -1.37 -28.17 -13.24
C ASP A 191 0.09 -28.07 -12.79
N PHE A 192 0.64 -26.84 -12.70
CA PHE A 192 1.99 -26.59 -12.19
C PHE A 192 2.16 -27.10 -10.75
N ASN A 193 1.22 -26.79 -9.86
CA ASN A 193 1.27 -27.26 -8.47
C ASN A 193 1.22 -28.79 -8.38
N ALA A 194 0.44 -29.44 -9.26
CA ALA A 194 0.36 -30.90 -9.32
C ALA A 194 1.65 -31.54 -9.87
N GLU A 195 2.45 -30.81 -10.64
CA GLU A 195 3.77 -31.25 -11.12
C GLU A 195 4.85 -31.09 -10.04
N VAL A 196 4.92 -29.94 -9.38
CA VAL A 196 5.96 -29.62 -8.37
C VAL A 196 5.78 -30.41 -7.06
N LEU A 197 4.56 -30.85 -6.74
CA LEU A 197 4.28 -31.67 -5.56
C LEU A 197 4.51 -33.18 -5.77
N ARG A 198 4.94 -33.62 -6.96
CA ARG A 198 5.35 -35.00 -7.23
C ARG A 198 6.82 -35.21 -6.92
#